data_AF-A0A6B3FWS2-F1
#
_entry.id   AF-A0A6B3FWS2-F1
#
_cell.length_a   1.000
_cell.length_b   1.000
_cell.length_c   1.000
_cell.angle_alpha   90.00
_cell.angle_beta   90.00
_cell.angle_gamma   90.00
#
_symmetry.space_group_name_H-M   'P 1'
#
loop_
_entity.id
_entity.type
_entity.pdbx_description
1 polymer ?
#
loop_
_entity_poly.entity_id
_entity_poly.type
_entity_poly.pdbx_seq_one_letter_code
_entity_poly.pdbx_strand_id
1 'polypeptide(L)'
;KFRQLRDIRLDDAGWRDTHTERVLPFTPLTSSGWQDFPALNDLMPWGSPGIKANRSWVCSPSAETLRRRWARLVREADPADKSALFKETRDRDLSSRREPLPGLPNRPRTVGNETDTHPELARVSLRSFDRQWLIADNRVLDRPRPDLWAADQPDQLFLNQQSSHEIDSGPAAVATHLIPDTHHFNGRGGRVMPLLHPDGSPNLPAGLLSHLSRSTGTGPVSAADLAAYIVAVTAHSAFTEHFAEELLTPGV
;
A
#
# COMPACT_ATOMS: atom_id res chain seq x y z
N LYS A 1 8.30 -26.43 -19.40
CA LYS A 1 8.55 -26.90 -18.02
C LYS A 1 9.06 -28.36 -17.94
N PHE A 2 8.25 -29.41 -18.12
CA PHE A 2 8.73 -30.81 -17.90
C PHE A 2 9.83 -31.30 -18.87
N ARG A 3 9.83 -30.82 -20.12
CA ARG A 3 10.92 -31.10 -21.07
C ARG A 3 12.23 -30.41 -20.66
N GLN A 4 12.19 -29.12 -20.34
CA GLN A 4 13.36 -28.38 -19.82
C GLN A 4 13.99 -29.04 -18.59
N LEU A 5 13.18 -29.52 -17.63
CA LEU A 5 13.69 -30.20 -16.44
C LEU A 5 14.38 -31.55 -16.74
N ARG A 6 13.96 -32.23 -17.80
CA ARG A 6 14.57 -33.51 -18.21
C ARG A 6 15.91 -33.29 -18.92
N ASP A 7 16.03 -32.17 -19.61
CA ASP A 7 17.15 -31.89 -20.48
C ASP A 7 18.25 -31.05 -19.78
N ILE A 8 17.95 -30.44 -18.61
CA ILE A 8 18.90 -29.63 -17.83
C ILE A 8 19.98 -30.50 -17.17
N ARG A 9 21.24 -30.07 -17.26
CA ARG A 9 22.40 -30.71 -16.62
C ARG A 9 23.18 -29.68 -15.80
N LEU A 10 23.94 -30.13 -14.80
CA LEU A 10 24.72 -29.24 -13.91
C LEU A 10 25.82 -28.46 -14.64
N ASP A 11 26.25 -28.94 -15.80
CA ASP A 11 27.30 -28.37 -16.65
C ASP A 11 26.75 -27.65 -17.89
N ASP A 12 25.43 -27.41 -17.97
CA ASP A 12 24.83 -26.70 -19.08
C ASP A 12 25.28 -25.23 -19.16
N ALA A 13 25.37 -24.71 -20.38
CA ALA A 13 25.70 -23.30 -20.62
C ALA A 13 24.62 -22.30 -20.16
N GLY A 14 23.47 -22.78 -19.66
CA GLY A 14 22.37 -21.95 -19.17
C GLY A 14 22.49 -21.52 -17.72
N TRP A 15 23.46 -22.03 -16.96
CA TRP A 15 23.70 -21.59 -15.58
C TRP A 15 24.32 -20.19 -15.55
N ARG A 16 23.87 -19.38 -14.60
CA ARG A 16 24.41 -18.05 -14.32
C ARG A 16 24.80 -17.98 -12.85
N ASP A 17 25.92 -17.33 -12.59
CA ASP A 17 26.34 -17.06 -11.21
C ASP A 17 25.31 -16.16 -10.52
N THR A 18 25.03 -16.47 -9.26
CA THR A 18 24.14 -15.68 -8.40
C THR A 18 24.96 -14.81 -7.44
N HIS A 19 24.28 -13.91 -6.73
CA HIS A 19 24.90 -13.16 -5.65
C HIS A 19 25.51 -14.09 -4.59
N THR A 20 26.70 -13.73 -4.09
CA THR A 20 27.41 -14.45 -3.02
C THR A 20 26.93 -14.03 -1.62
N GLU A 21 26.20 -12.92 -1.51
CA GLU A 21 25.67 -12.41 -0.25
C GLU A 21 24.42 -13.16 0.20
N ARG A 22 24.47 -13.66 1.43
CA ARG A 22 23.48 -14.60 1.98
C ARG A 22 22.07 -14.04 2.19
N VAL A 23 21.91 -12.72 2.20
CA VAL A 23 20.63 -12.03 2.44
C VAL A 23 19.90 -11.67 1.15
N LEU A 24 20.54 -11.84 0.00
CA LEU A 24 19.93 -11.52 -1.28
C LEU A 24 19.17 -12.74 -1.85
N PRO A 25 18.10 -12.50 -2.62
CA PRO A 25 17.44 -13.55 -3.38
C PRO A 25 18.43 -14.27 -4.30
N PHE A 26 18.15 -15.54 -4.57
CA PHE A 26 18.95 -16.38 -5.46
C PHE A 26 18.67 -16.06 -6.93
N THR A 27 18.95 -14.82 -7.32
CA THR A 27 18.79 -14.28 -8.67
C THR A 27 20.15 -14.21 -9.39
N PRO A 28 20.18 -14.30 -10.74
CA PRO A 28 21.40 -14.14 -11.50
C PRO A 28 22.07 -12.79 -11.24
N LEU A 29 23.40 -12.75 -11.27
CA LEU A 29 24.13 -11.49 -11.36
C LEU A 29 23.76 -10.78 -12.66
N THR A 30 23.43 -9.50 -12.53
CA THR A 30 23.08 -8.63 -13.66
C THR A 30 24.08 -7.50 -13.76
N SER A 31 24.32 -7.02 -14.99
CA SER A 31 25.23 -5.91 -15.29
C SER A 31 24.49 -4.58 -15.46
N SER A 32 23.25 -4.48 -14.96
CA SER A 32 22.37 -3.31 -15.12
C SER A 32 22.72 -2.14 -14.21
N GLY A 33 23.56 -2.37 -13.19
CA GLY A 33 23.84 -1.38 -12.15
C GLY A 33 22.68 -1.21 -11.16
N TRP A 34 21.71 -2.13 -11.10
CA TRP A 34 20.57 -2.08 -10.16
C TRP A 34 21.00 -1.78 -8.71
N GLN A 35 22.10 -2.39 -8.27
CA GLN A 35 22.62 -2.24 -6.91
C GLN A 35 23.36 -0.91 -6.68
N ASP A 36 23.68 -0.17 -7.75
CA ASP A 36 24.29 1.16 -7.67
C ASP A 36 23.23 2.25 -7.41
N PHE A 37 21.94 1.93 -7.57
CA PHE A 37 20.82 2.82 -7.29
C PHE A 37 20.27 2.59 -5.88
N PRO A 38 19.79 3.66 -5.20
CA PRO A 38 19.17 3.52 -3.89
C PRO A 38 17.85 2.78 -4.00
N ALA A 39 17.58 1.87 -3.05
CA ALA A 39 16.26 1.27 -2.96
C ALA A 39 15.22 2.33 -2.56
N LEU A 40 13.97 2.15 -2.96
CA LEU A 40 12.91 3.09 -2.61
C LEU A 40 12.68 3.18 -1.10
N ASN A 41 12.96 2.10 -0.35
CA ASN A 41 12.93 2.12 1.12
C ASN A 41 14.08 2.95 1.74
N ASP A 42 15.20 3.14 1.03
CA ASP A 42 16.29 4.01 1.49
C ASP A 42 15.94 5.48 1.28
N LEU A 43 15.22 5.78 0.19
CA LEU A 43 14.70 7.12 -0.11
C LEU A 43 13.50 7.49 0.77
N MET A 44 12.64 6.52 1.09
CA MET A 44 11.42 6.69 1.89
C MET A 44 11.36 5.68 3.05
N PRO A 45 12.05 5.94 4.16
CA PRO A 45 12.28 4.96 5.23
C PRO A 45 11.00 4.45 5.91
N TRP A 46 9.99 5.31 6.07
CA TRP A 46 8.71 4.88 6.60
C TRP A 46 7.86 4.24 5.50
N GLY A 47 7.57 2.95 5.69
CA GLY A 47 6.62 2.22 4.87
C GLY A 47 5.74 1.29 5.69
N SER A 48 4.51 1.08 5.22
CA SER A 48 3.47 0.29 5.88
C SER A 48 2.67 -0.50 4.84
N PRO A 49 2.11 -1.67 5.16
CA PRO A 49 1.02 -2.21 4.36
C PRO A 49 -0.15 -1.23 4.35
N GLY A 50 -0.95 -1.22 3.29
CA GLY A 50 -2.18 -0.42 3.24
C GLY A 50 -3.24 -0.88 4.25
N ILE A 51 -4.37 -0.18 4.27
CA ILE A 51 -5.51 -0.55 5.10
C ILE A 51 -6.09 -1.89 4.64
N LYS A 52 -6.78 -2.63 5.53
CA LYS A 52 -7.44 -3.89 5.18
C LYS A 52 -8.69 -4.12 6.01
N ALA A 53 -9.84 -4.18 5.33
CA ALA A 53 -11.11 -4.44 5.99
C ALA A 53 -11.40 -5.91 6.25
N ASN A 54 -10.96 -6.83 5.37
CA ASN A 54 -11.37 -8.26 5.33
C ASN A 54 -12.87 -8.54 5.12
N ARG A 55 -13.66 -7.49 4.93
CA ARG A 55 -15.07 -7.53 4.58
C ARG A 55 -15.31 -6.63 3.38
N SER A 56 -15.99 -7.14 2.36
CA SER A 56 -16.20 -6.41 1.10
C SER A 56 -17.33 -5.39 1.22
N TRP A 57 -18.24 -5.55 2.19
CA TRP A 57 -19.42 -4.71 2.29
C TRP A 57 -19.12 -3.27 2.75
N VAL A 58 -17.96 -3.04 3.40
CA VAL A 58 -17.55 -1.71 3.91
C VAL A 58 -16.97 -0.80 2.83
N CYS A 59 -16.68 -1.32 1.63
CA CYS A 59 -16.22 -0.55 0.47
C CYS A 59 -17.25 -0.56 -0.66
N SER A 60 -17.35 0.54 -1.41
CA SER A 60 -18.25 0.66 -2.56
C SER A 60 -17.94 1.93 -3.37
N PRO A 61 -18.16 1.94 -4.70
CA PRO A 61 -18.02 3.15 -5.49
C PRO A 61 -19.15 4.16 -5.16
N SER A 62 -20.24 3.69 -4.55
CA SER A 62 -21.40 4.47 -4.13
C SER A 62 -21.45 4.61 -2.60
N ALA A 63 -21.36 5.86 -2.12
CA ALA A 63 -21.57 6.22 -0.73
C ALA A 63 -22.95 5.79 -0.22
N GLU A 64 -23.98 5.95 -1.05
CA GLU A 64 -25.36 5.60 -0.69
C GLU A 64 -25.53 4.10 -0.46
N THR A 65 -24.82 3.28 -1.23
CA THR A 65 -24.79 1.84 -0.99
C THR A 65 -24.19 1.51 0.38
N LEU A 66 -23.15 2.23 0.82
CA LEU A 66 -22.57 2.03 2.15
C LEU A 66 -23.52 2.45 3.26
N ARG A 67 -24.18 3.60 3.12
CA ARG A 67 -25.20 4.05 4.09
C ARG A 67 -26.32 3.03 4.23
N ARG A 68 -26.85 2.50 3.13
CA ARG A 68 -27.86 1.43 3.15
C ARG A 68 -27.36 0.15 3.82
N ARG A 69 -26.13 -0.29 3.52
CA ARG A 69 -25.54 -1.49 4.13
C ARG A 69 -25.35 -1.31 5.63
N TRP A 70 -24.84 -0.16 6.06
CA TRP A 70 -24.67 0.17 7.47
C TRP A 70 -26.01 0.24 8.19
N ALA A 71 -27.00 0.95 7.64
CA ALA A 71 -28.33 1.04 8.22
C ALA A 71 -29.00 -0.34 8.35
N ARG A 72 -28.83 -1.23 7.35
CA ARG A 72 -29.30 -2.62 7.44
C ARG A 72 -28.64 -3.36 8.59
N LEU A 73 -27.31 -3.28 8.73
CA LEU A 73 -26.58 -3.92 9.81
C LEU A 73 -27.03 -3.41 11.19
N VAL A 74 -27.17 -2.08 11.34
CA VAL A 74 -27.57 -1.45 12.61
C VAL A 74 -28.97 -1.86 13.02
N ARG A 75 -29.91 -1.93 12.07
CA ARG A 75 -31.32 -2.28 12.31
C ARG A 75 -31.58 -3.77 12.49
N GLU A 76 -30.60 -4.63 12.20
CA GLU A 76 -30.77 -6.07 12.43
C GLU A 76 -30.89 -6.35 13.93
N ALA A 77 -31.98 -7.03 14.30
CA ALA A 77 -32.33 -7.32 15.68
C ALA A 77 -31.89 -8.72 16.10
N ASP A 78 -31.84 -9.67 15.16
CA ASP A 78 -31.36 -11.01 15.43
C ASP A 78 -29.82 -11.01 15.54
N PRO A 79 -29.24 -11.45 16.67
CA PRO A 79 -27.79 -11.42 16.85
C PRO A 79 -27.01 -12.32 15.88
N ALA A 80 -27.57 -13.46 15.47
CA ALA A 80 -26.91 -14.38 14.56
C ALA A 80 -26.89 -13.81 13.13
N ASP A 81 -28.01 -13.26 12.67
CA ASP A 81 -28.09 -12.57 11.38
C ASP A 81 -27.22 -11.31 11.36
N LYS A 82 -27.18 -10.55 12.47
CA LYS A 82 -26.30 -9.38 12.59
C LYS A 82 -24.82 -9.75 12.50
N SER A 83 -24.41 -10.85 13.14
CA SER A 83 -23.03 -11.37 13.04
C SER A 83 -22.70 -11.80 11.61
N ALA A 84 -23.64 -12.48 10.93
CA ALA A 84 -23.48 -12.88 9.54
C ALA A 84 -23.37 -11.67 8.59
N LEU A 85 -24.20 -10.63 8.78
CA LEU A 85 -24.13 -9.37 8.03
C LEU A 85 -22.81 -8.63 8.29
N PHE A 86 -22.35 -8.61 9.54
CA PHE A 86 -21.08 -7.98 9.93
C PHE A 86 -19.88 -8.68 9.28
N LYS A 87 -19.99 -10.00 9.08
CA LYS A 87 -18.88 -10.89 8.69
C LYS A 87 -17.78 -10.83 9.75
N GLU A 88 -18.06 -11.41 10.90
CA GLU A 88 -17.09 -11.50 12.00
C GLU A 88 -15.83 -12.23 11.56
N THR A 89 -14.70 -11.75 12.05
CA THR A 89 -13.38 -12.34 11.86
C THR A 89 -12.74 -12.53 13.22
N ARG A 90 -11.63 -13.26 13.28
CA ARG A 90 -10.84 -13.37 14.51
C ARG A 90 -10.44 -12.01 15.09
N ASP A 91 -10.22 -11.01 14.23
CA ASP A 91 -9.73 -9.70 14.65
C ASP A 91 -10.87 -8.69 14.93
N ARG A 92 -12.10 -8.93 14.45
CA ARG A 92 -13.25 -8.03 14.58
C ARG A 92 -14.57 -8.79 14.72
N ASP A 93 -15.33 -8.43 15.75
CA ASP A 93 -16.66 -8.94 16.06
C ASP A 93 -17.61 -7.81 16.50
N LEU A 94 -18.90 -8.13 16.71
CA LEU A 94 -19.93 -7.17 17.13
C LEU A 94 -19.67 -6.54 18.52
N SER A 95 -18.84 -7.17 19.35
CA SER A 95 -18.49 -6.71 20.70
C SER A 95 -17.22 -5.88 20.76
N SER A 96 -16.50 -5.79 19.63
CA SER A 96 -15.20 -5.14 19.54
C SER A 96 -15.27 -3.66 19.88
N ARG A 97 -14.47 -3.25 20.88
CA ARG A 97 -14.22 -1.85 21.24
C ARG A 97 -12.88 -1.42 20.67
N ARG A 98 -12.85 -0.26 20.00
CA ARG A 98 -11.66 0.27 19.32
C ARG A 98 -11.61 1.78 19.49
N GLU A 99 -10.40 2.30 19.65
CA GLU A 99 -10.15 3.74 19.53
C GLU A 99 -10.54 4.21 18.12
N PRO A 100 -11.04 5.45 17.98
CA PRO A 100 -11.35 6.02 16.68
C PRO A 100 -10.10 6.08 15.80
N LEU A 101 -10.32 6.12 14.49
CA LEU A 101 -9.25 6.47 13.56
C LEU A 101 -8.82 7.92 13.85
N PRO A 102 -7.52 8.25 13.73
CA PRO A 102 -7.06 9.64 13.81
C PRO A 102 -7.92 10.57 12.94
N GLY A 103 -8.30 11.73 13.50
CA GLY A 103 -9.17 12.70 12.82
C GLY A 103 -10.67 12.39 12.81
N LEU A 104 -11.11 11.22 13.30
CA LEU A 104 -12.51 10.82 13.29
C LEU A 104 -13.16 10.83 14.69
N PRO A 105 -14.50 11.01 14.77
CA PRO A 105 -15.21 11.06 16.04
C PRO A 105 -15.15 9.72 16.79
N ASN A 106 -15.06 9.80 18.12
CA ASN A 106 -15.13 8.63 18.99
C ASN A 106 -16.54 8.02 19.00
N ARG A 107 -16.63 6.70 18.82
CA ARG A 107 -17.88 5.92 18.86
C ARG A 107 -17.81 4.97 20.08
N PRO A 108 -18.41 5.33 21.23
CA PRO A 108 -18.22 4.58 22.49
C PRO A 108 -18.96 3.23 22.53
N ARG A 109 -19.92 3.02 21.62
CA ARG A 109 -20.71 1.78 21.51
C ARG A 109 -19.96 0.77 20.63
N THR A 110 -20.21 -0.51 20.85
CA THR A 110 -19.79 -1.56 19.92
C THR A 110 -20.76 -1.60 18.73
N VAL A 111 -20.40 -2.25 17.63
CA VAL A 111 -21.29 -2.34 16.45
C VAL A 111 -22.56 -3.15 16.76
N GLY A 112 -22.47 -4.15 17.64
CA GLY A 112 -23.64 -4.89 18.14
C GLY A 112 -24.69 -3.99 18.78
N ASN A 113 -24.26 -2.95 19.51
CA ASN A 113 -25.11 -2.00 20.24
C ASN A 113 -25.22 -0.63 19.53
N GLU A 114 -24.81 -0.54 18.27
CA GLU A 114 -24.91 0.70 17.49
C GLU A 114 -26.36 1.06 17.22
N THR A 115 -26.65 2.36 17.27
CA THR A 115 -27.99 2.92 17.01
C THR A 115 -27.96 3.95 15.89
N ASP A 116 -26.81 4.56 15.62
CA ASP A 116 -26.68 5.52 14.54
C ASP A 116 -26.56 4.81 13.19
N THR A 117 -27.49 5.14 12.29
CA THR A 117 -27.56 4.58 10.95
C THR A 117 -26.77 5.37 9.91
N HIS A 118 -26.05 6.41 10.32
CA HIS A 118 -25.21 7.24 9.46
C HIS A 118 -23.72 6.98 9.74
N PRO A 119 -23.05 6.19 8.88
CA PRO A 119 -21.62 5.96 9.02
C PRO A 119 -20.82 7.17 8.54
N GLU A 120 -19.64 7.38 9.14
CA GLU A 120 -18.60 8.22 8.56
C GLU A 120 -18.03 7.54 7.32
N LEU A 121 -17.84 8.31 6.25
CA LEU A 121 -17.34 7.80 4.97
C LEU A 121 -16.07 8.54 4.55
N ALA A 122 -15.05 7.80 4.14
CA ALA A 122 -13.81 8.34 3.58
C ALA A 122 -13.61 7.87 2.14
N ARG A 123 -12.94 8.67 1.32
CA ARG A 123 -12.44 8.25 0.00
C ARG A 123 -11.13 7.51 0.19
N VAL A 124 -10.99 6.35 -0.45
CA VAL A 124 -9.79 5.51 -0.39
C VAL A 124 -9.40 5.03 -1.78
N SER A 125 -8.14 4.62 -1.92
CA SER A 125 -7.63 3.99 -3.14
C SER A 125 -7.63 2.47 -2.98
N LEU A 126 -8.64 1.79 -3.52
CA LEU A 126 -8.78 0.34 -3.35
C LEU A 126 -7.78 -0.41 -4.23
N ARG A 127 -7.67 -0.02 -5.49
CA ARG A 127 -6.67 -0.50 -6.46
C ARG A 127 -6.05 0.73 -7.13
N SER A 128 -4.97 0.54 -7.87
CA SER A 128 -4.40 1.58 -8.70
C SER A 128 -5.47 2.18 -9.58
N PHE A 129 -5.65 3.49 -9.45
CA PHE A 129 -6.67 4.29 -10.15
C PHE A 129 -8.15 3.96 -9.81
N ASP A 130 -8.41 3.09 -8.83
CA ASP A 130 -9.75 2.73 -8.37
C ASP A 130 -10.10 3.45 -7.06
N ARG A 131 -10.85 4.55 -7.19
CA ARG A 131 -11.30 5.37 -6.06
C ARG A 131 -12.63 4.87 -5.52
N GLN A 132 -12.64 4.49 -4.26
CA GLN A 132 -13.81 3.90 -3.60
C GLN A 132 -14.21 4.75 -2.38
N TRP A 133 -15.44 4.57 -1.91
CA TRP A 133 -15.82 4.99 -0.56
C TRP A 133 -15.58 3.84 0.40
N LEU A 134 -15.23 4.18 1.64
CA LEU A 134 -15.04 3.29 2.78
C LEU A 134 -15.87 3.77 3.96
N ILE A 135 -16.48 2.85 4.71
CA ILE A 135 -16.98 3.14 6.07
C ILE A 135 -15.77 3.33 6.98
N ALA A 136 -15.51 4.60 7.33
CA ALA A 136 -14.33 5.03 8.07
C ALA A 136 -14.52 4.81 9.59
N ASP A 137 -14.64 3.54 9.98
CA ASP A 137 -14.86 3.14 11.37
C ASP A 137 -13.94 1.97 11.73
N ASN A 138 -13.04 2.18 12.69
CA ASN A 138 -12.06 1.18 13.12
C ASN A 138 -12.72 -0.13 13.59
N ARG A 139 -13.95 -0.07 14.11
CA ARG A 139 -14.71 -1.25 14.55
C ARG A 139 -15.00 -2.21 13.39
N VAL A 140 -15.02 -1.73 12.13
CA VAL A 140 -15.26 -2.56 10.93
C VAL A 140 -14.04 -2.72 10.02
N LEU A 141 -12.85 -2.32 10.46
CA LEU A 141 -11.61 -2.50 9.72
C LEU A 141 -10.66 -3.43 10.49
N ASP A 142 -10.29 -4.58 9.93
CA ASP A 142 -9.41 -5.53 10.63
C ASP A 142 -8.01 -4.95 10.86
N ARG A 143 -7.44 -4.30 9.84
CA ARG A 143 -6.15 -3.62 9.90
C ARG A 143 -6.31 -2.18 9.38
N PRO A 144 -6.70 -1.24 10.25
CA PRO A 144 -6.97 0.14 9.84
C PRO A 144 -5.72 0.95 9.52
N ARG A 145 -4.54 0.55 10.03
CA ARG A 145 -3.27 1.30 9.92
C ARG A 145 -3.41 2.75 10.40
N PRO A 146 -3.62 3.00 11.70
CA PRO A 146 -3.92 4.34 12.23
C PRO A 146 -2.87 5.39 11.82
N ASP A 147 -1.60 5.02 11.74
CA ASP A 147 -0.53 5.95 11.31
C ASP A 147 -0.73 6.49 9.89
N LEU A 148 -1.34 5.72 8.97
CA LEU A 148 -1.69 6.21 7.64
C LEU A 148 -2.83 7.24 7.69
N TRP A 149 -3.79 7.08 8.62
CA TRP A 149 -4.84 8.07 8.86
C TRP A 149 -4.29 9.31 9.56
N ALA A 150 -3.36 9.15 10.50
CA ALA A 150 -2.71 10.26 11.17
C ALA A 150 -1.87 11.11 10.20
N ALA A 151 -1.35 10.50 9.14
CA ALA A 151 -0.64 11.20 8.08
C ALA A 151 -1.55 11.63 6.91
N ASP A 152 -2.86 11.35 6.94
CA ASP A 152 -3.81 11.82 5.93
C ASP A 152 -4.11 13.31 6.15
N GLN A 153 -3.33 14.15 5.48
CA GLN A 153 -3.33 15.60 5.63
C GLN A 153 -3.22 16.28 4.26
N PRO A 154 -3.44 17.61 4.15
CA PRO A 154 -3.20 18.34 2.91
C PRO A 154 -1.80 18.07 2.35
N ASP A 155 -1.69 18.02 1.02
CA ASP A 155 -0.44 17.77 0.28
C ASP A 155 0.19 16.38 0.50
N GLN A 156 -0.49 15.47 1.21
CA GLN A 156 -0.02 14.09 1.35
C GLN A 156 -0.09 13.33 0.02
N LEU A 157 0.98 12.59 -0.26
CA LEU A 157 1.04 11.59 -1.32
C LEU A 157 1.50 10.26 -0.73
N PHE A 158 0.86 9.18 -1.14
CA PHE A 158 1.24 7.82 -0.81
C PHE A 158 1.85 7.18 -2.05
N LEU A 159 3.15 6.94 -2.04
CA LEU A 159 3.81 6.08 -3.02
C LEU A 159 3.55 4.63 -2.64
N ASN A 160 3.45 3.76 -3.62
CA ASN A 160 3.20 2.35 -3.40
C ASN A 160 4.02 1.54 -4.39
N GLN A 161 4.71 0.53 -3.88
CA GLN A 161 5.47 -0.44 -4.67
C GLN A 161 5.02 -1.86 -4.36
N GLN A 162 5.26 -2.78 -5.29
CA GLN A 162 5.09 -4.20 -5.00
C GLN A 162 6.10 -4.64 -3.93
N SER A 163 5.64 -5.44 -2.96
CA SER A 163 6.51 -5.95 -1.88
C SER A 163 6.36 -7.44 -1.62
N SER A 164 5.58 -8.15 -2.43
CA SER A 164 5.34 -9.59 -2.26
C SER A 164 5.40 -10.40 -3.56
N HIS A 165 5.42 -9.76 -4.72
CA HIS A 165 5.40 -10.42 -6.03
C HIS A 165 6.37 -9.72 -6.98
N GLU A 166 6.63 -10.35 -8.12
CA GLU A 166 7.34 -9.71 -9.24
C GLU A 166 6.55 -8.54 -9.85
N ILE A 167 7.29 -7.65 -10.51
CA ILE A 167 6.76 -6.61 -11.41
C ILE A 167 7.16 -7.02 -12.83
N ASP A 168 6.19 -7.51 -13.60
CA ASP A 168 6.43 -8.00 -14.96
C ASP A 168 6.20 -6.93 -16.05
N SER A 169 5.44 -5.88 -15.71
CA SER A 169 4.96 -4.89 -16.66
C SER A 169 4.40 -3.65 -15.95
N GLY A 170 4.26 -2.56 -16.72
CA GLY A 170 3.67 -1.31 -16.22
C GLY A 170 4.62 -0.53 -15.31
N PRO A 171 4.09 0.37 -14.47
CA PRO A 171 4.90 1.18 -13.57
C PRO A 171 5.40 0.36 -12.37
N ALA A 172 6.65 0.57 -11.97
CA ALA A 172 7.24 -0.10 -10.80
C ALA A 172 6.81 0.54 -9.45
N ALA A 173 6.40 1.81 -9.47
CA ALA A 173 5.75 2.49 -8.35
C ALA A 173 4.50 3.25 -8.83
N VAL A 174 3.48 3.34 -7.97
CA VAL A 174 2.27 4.15 -8.21
C VAL A 174 2.06 5.14 -7.08
N ALA A 175 1.45 6.29 -7.37
CA ALA A 175 1.14 7.30 -6.37
C ALA A 175 -0.36 7.55 -6.26
N THR A 176 -0.81 7.92 -5.06
CA THR A 176 -2.18 8.36 -4.81
C THR A 176 -2.21 9.36 -3.66
N HIS A 177 -3.17 10.28 -3.67
CA HIS A 177 -3.43 11.19 -2.54
C HIS A 177 -4.46 10.60 -1.55
N LEU A 178 -5.02 9.43 -1.85
CA LEU A 178 -6.03 8.77 -1.01
C LEU A 178 -5.38 7.63 -0.22
N ILE A 179 -5.84 7.39 1.00
CA ILE A 179 -5.38 6.26 1.81
C ILE A 179 -5.52 4.94 1.02
N PRO A 180 -4.42 4.20 0.78
CA PRO A 180 -4.44 3.00 -0.04
C PRO A 180 -4.78 1.72 0.74
N ASP A 181 -5.51 0.81 0.11
CA ASP A 181 -5.69 -0.58 0.55
C ASP A 181 -4.39 -1.38 0.44
N THR A 182 -4.25 -2.46 1.22
CA THR A 182 -3.09 -3.36 1.17
C THR A 182 -2.82 -3.87 -0.25
N HIS A 183 -3.86 -4.06 -1.05
CA HIS A 183 -3.77 -4.57 -2.42
C HIS A 183 -3.84 -3.47 -3.48
N HIS A 184 -3.56 -2.22 -3.10
CA HIS A 184 -3.67 -1.06 -3.98
C HIS A 184 -2.81 -1.20 -5.26
N PHE A 185 -1.53 -1.54 -5.14
CA PHE A 185 -0.57 -1.51 -6.26
C PHE A 185 -1.04 -2.23 -7.53
N ASN A 186 -1.38 -3.51 -7.45
CA ASN A 186 -1.83 -4.31 -8.60
C ASN A 186 -2.82 -5.41 -8.21
N GLY A 187 -3.61 -5.19 -7.15
CA GLY A 187 -4.46 -6.23 -6.57
C GLY A 187 -3.70 -7.25 -5.72
N ARG A 188 -2.38 -7.10 -5.59
CA ARG A 188 -1.52 -7.89 -4.71
C ARG A 188 -0.85 -6.99 -3.67
N GLY A 189 -0.39 -7.60 -2.58
CA GLY A 189 0.14 -6.87 -1.42
C GLY A 189 1.26 -5.92 -1.81
N GLY A 190 1.08 -4.62 -1.53
CA GLY A 190 2.10 -3.60 -1.76
C GLY A 190 2.62 -3.00 -0.46
N ARG A 191 3.65 -2.18 -0.58
CA ARG A 191 4.18 -1.35 0.50
C ARG A 191 3.90 0.11 0.19
N VAL A 192 3.17 0.74 1.10
CA VAL A 192 2.77 2.14 1.06
C VAL A 192 3.83 2.96 1.77
N MET A 193 4.32 4.01 1.13
CA MET A 193 5.34 4.93 1.61
C MET A 193 4.74 6.35 1.55
N PRO A 194 4.22 6.86 2.68
CA PRO A 194 3.72 8.23 2.76
C PRO A 194 4.84 9.23 2.51
N LEU A 195 4.56 10.33 1.82
CA LEU A 195 5.53 11.39 1.57
C LEU A 195 5.80 12.22 2.84
N LEU A 196 4.77 12.40 3.66
CA LEU A 196 4.82 13.17 4.90
C LEU A 196 4.50 12.28 6.10
N HIS A 197 5.21 12.49 7.21
CA HIS A 197 4.87 11.96 8.52
C HIS A 197 3.62 12.66 9.10
N PRO A 198 2.99 12.08 10.15
CA PRO A 198 1.85 12.71 10.82
C PRO A 198 2.10 14.13 11.37
N ASP A 199 3.36 14.49 11.63
CA ASP A 199 3.74 15.84 12.07
C ASP A 199 4.01 16.82 10.90
N GLY A 200 3.84 16.37 9.66
CA GLY A 200 4.07 17.16 8.44
C GLY A 200 5.53 17.13 7.94
N SER A 201 6.45 16.51 8.67
CA SER A 201 7.84 16.37 8.21
C SER A 201 7.94 15.40 7.02
N PRO A 202 8.86 15.62 6.06
CA PRO A 202 9.02 14.71 4.93
C PRO A 202 9.60 13.37 5.37
N ASN A 203 9.05 12.27 4.86
CA ASN A 203 9.55 10.91 5.02
C ASN A 203 10.76 10.68 4.10
N LEU A 204 11.86 11.36 4.37
CA LEU A 204 13.09 11.32 3.59
C LEU A 204 14.31 11.37 4.53
N PRO A 205 15.45 10.77 4.15
CA PRO A 205 16.69 10.91 4.91
C PRO A 205 17.10 12.37 5.12
N ALA A 206 17.56 12.67 6.33
CA ALA A 206 18.03 14.01 6.67
C ALA A 206 19.16 14.45 5.73
N GLY A 207 19.06 15.68 5.20
CA GLY A 207 20.06 16.26 4.32
C GLY A 207 20.00 15.80 2.85
N LEU A 208 19.18 14.80 2.51
CA LEU A 208 19.03 14.30 1.13
C LEU A 208 18.62 15.42 0.16
N LEU A 209 17.55 16.15 0.48
CA LEU A 209 17.05 17.24 -0.38
C LEU A 209 18.11 18.34 -0.58
N SER A 210 18.85 18.68 0.47
CA SER A 210 19.93 19.68 0.38
C SER A 210 21.10 19.18 -0.47
N HIS A 211 21.44 17.90 -0.38
CA HIS A 211 22.45 17.28 -1.23
C HIS A 211 22.01 17.30 -2.70
N LEU A 212 20.79 16.86 -2.99
CA LEU A 212 20.22 16.86 -4.34
C LEU A 212 20.20 18.27 -4.94
N SER A 213 19.74 19.27 -4.18
CA SER A 213 19.73 20.68 -4.60
C SER A 213 21.11 21.18 -5.03
N ARG A 214 22.16 20.84 -4.28
CA ARG A 214 23.55 21.23 -4.61
C ARG A 214 24.11 20.46 -5.80
N SER A 215 23.84 19.17 -5.88
CA SER A 215 24.41 18.28 -6.90
C SER A 215 23.82 18.54 -8.30
N THR A 216 22.54 18.87 -8.38
CA THR A 216 21.83 19.06 -9.65
C THR A 216 21.92 20.49 -10.18
N GLY A 217 22.18 21.46 -9.30
CA GLY A 217 22.24 22.89 -9.67
C GLY A 217 20.89 23.49 -10.07
N THR A 218 19.78 22.77 -9.89
CA THR A 218 18.43 23.22 -10.31
C THR A 218 17.73 24.11 -9.28
N GLY A 219 18.41 24.48 -8.19
CA GLY A 219 17.83 25.22 -7.07
C GLY A 219 17.28 24.31 -5.96
N PRO A 220 16.47 24.85 -5.04
CA PRO A 220 15.91 24.08 -3.93
C PRO A 220 15.00 22.94 -4.43
N VAL A 221 15.31 21.70 -4.04
CA VAL A 221 14.52 20.50 -4.32
C VAL A 221 13.58 20.24 -3.14
N SER A 222 12.28 20.15 -3.41
CA SER A 222 11.26 19.80 -2.43
C SER A 222 11.04 18.28 -2.33
N ALA A 223 10.32 17.84 -1.28
CA ALA A 223 9.89 16.45 -1.17
C ALA A 223 8.95 16.04 -2.31
N ALA A 224 8.09 16.96 -2.77
CA ALA A 224 7.21 16.74 -3.91
C ALA A 224 8.00 16.58 -5.22
N ASP A 225 9.08 17.33 -5.41
CA ASP A 225 9.95 17.18 -6.59
C ASP A 225 10.63 15.80 -6.62
N LEU A 226 11.13 15.33 -5.47
CA LEU A 226 11.71 14.00 -5.37
C LEU A 226 10.66 12.90 -5.62
N ALA A 227 9.46 13.03 -5.04
CA ALA A 227 8.37 12.10 -5.29
C ALA A 227 7.97 12.07 -6.78
N ALA A 228 7.89 13.23 -7.43
CA ALA A 228 7.60 13.36 -8.85
C ALA A 228 8.70 12.71 -9.71
N TYR A 229 9.97 12.90 -9.35
CA TYR A 229 11.10 12.26 -10.01
C TYR A 229 11.04 10.73 -9.90
N ILE A 230 10.81 10.20 -8.69
CA ILE A 230 10.66 8.76 -8.46
C ILE A 230 9.56 8.18 -9.34
N VAL A 231 8.37 8.80 -9.34
CA VAL A 231 7.24 8.35 -10.15
C VAL A 231 7.56 8.45 -11.64
N ALA A 232 8.21 9.53 -12.11
CA ALA A 232 8.57 9.70 -13.51
C ALA A 232 9.53 8.61 -14.01
N VAL A 233 10.56 8.27 -13.22
CA VAL A 233 11.51 7.20 -13.56
C VAL A 233 10.84 5.84 -13.54
N THR A 234 10.12 5.53 -12.45
CA THR A 234 9.54 4.19 -12.24
C THR A 234 8.29 3.92 -13.08
N ALA A 235 7.62 4.94 -13.62
CA ALA A 235 6.48 4.78 -14.51
C ALA A 235 6.85 4.63 -15.99
N HIS A 236 8.11 4.86 -16.35
CA HIS A 236 8.57 4.71 -17.72
C HIS A 236 8.68 3.22 -18.10
N SER A 237 8.16 2.80 -19.25
CA SER A 237 8.18 1.37 -19.65
C SER A 237 9.61 0.82 -19.77
N ALA A 238 10.54 1.63 -20.28
CA ALA A 238 11.95 1.27 -20.33
C ALA A 238 12.56 0.94 -18.95
N PHE A 239 11.99 1.41 -17.82
CA PHE A 239 12.46 1.02 -16.50
C PHE A 239 12.19 -0.48 -16.26
N THR A 240 10.95 -0.92 -16.46
CA THR A 240 10.59 -2.33 -16.24
C THR A 240 11.14 -3.26 -17.31
N GLU A 241 11.33 -2.77 -18.53
CA GLU A 241 12.03 -3.50 -19.61
C GLU A 241 13.53 -3.67 -19.31
N HIS A 242 14.19 -2.62 -18.81
CA HIS A 242 15.63 -2.64 -18.53
C HIS A 242 15.98 -3.49 -17.31
N PHE A 243 15.15 -3.42 -16.25
CA PHE A 243 15.35 -4.14 -14.98
C PHE A 243 14.47 -5.38 -14.85
N ALA A 244 14.10 -6.01 -15.96
CA ALA A 244 13.15 -7.13 -15.98
C ALA A 244 13.62 -8.34 -15.16
N GLU A 245 14.93 -8.62 -15.11
CA GLU A 245 15.48 -9.75 -14.33
C GLU A 245 15.45 -9.45 -12.83
N GLU A 246 15.73 -8.20 -12.44
CA GLU A 246 15.78 -7.74 -11.05
C GLU A 246 14.38 -7.63 -10.43
N LEU A 247 13.41 -7.16 -11.22
CA LEU A 247 12.02 -7.00 -10.81
C LEU A 247 11.25 -8.33 -10.67
N LEU A 248 11.90 -9.48 -10.95
CA LEU A 248 11.44 -10.79 -10.49
C LEU A 248 11.49 -10.89 -8.95
N THR A 249 12.35 -10.09 -8.31
CA THR A 249 12.37 -9.89 -6.87
C THR A 249 11.42 -8.75 -6.49
N PRO A 250 10.56 -8.92 -5.49
CA PRO A 250 9.70 -7.83 -5.02
C PRO A 250 10.51 -6.66 -4.42
N GLY A 251 10.26 -5.47 -4.93
CA GLY A 251 10.85 -4.22 -4.47
C GLY A 251 11.49 -3.42 -5.60
N VAL A 252 11.56 -2.12 -5.40
CA VAL A 252 12.20 -1.12 -6.25
C VAL A 252 13.25 -0.37 -5.42
#